data_AF-A0A673GR47-F1
#
_entry.id   AF-A0A673GR47-F1
#
_cell.length_a   1.000
_cell.length_b   1.000
_cell.length_c   1.000
_cell.angle_alpha   90.00
_cell.angle_beta   90.00
_cell.angle_gamma   90.00
#
_symmetry.space_group_name_H-M   'P 1'
#
loop_
_entity.id
_entity.type
_entity.pdbx_description
1 polymer ?
#
loop_
_entity_poly.entity_id
_entity_poly.type
_entity_poly.pdbx_seq_one_letter_code
_entity_poly.pdbx_strand_id
1 'polypeptide(L)'
;MVACYPGKGSGYVRHVDNPNGDGRCVTCIYYLNKNWDAKENGGVLRIFPEGKAQFADIEPKFDRLVLFWSDRRNPHEVQPAYDTRYAITVWYFDADERARAKEKYLTGKLKEERVGKGCGCL
;
A
#
# COMPACT_ATOMS: atom_id res chain seq x y z
N MET A 1 -9.33 -3.69 2.14
CA MET A 1 -8.69 -4.76 1.35
C MET A 1 -8.34 -5.90 2.28
N VAL A 2 -8.69 -7.14 1.96
CA VAL A 2 -8.21 -8.33 2.67
C VAL A 2 -7.14 -8.98 1.79
N ALA A 3 -6.00 -9.32 2.36
CA ALA A 3 -4.87 -9.91 1.63
C ALA A 3 -4.48 -11.27 2.23
N CYS A 4 -4.17 -12.22 1.37
CA CYS A 4 -3.60 -13.52 1.70
C CYS A 4 -2.33 -13.73 0.88
N TYR A 5 -1.20 -13.87 1.57
CA TYR A 5 0.06 -14.29 0.97
C TYR A 5 0.20 -15.80 1.26
N PRO A 6 0.14 -16.69 0.27
CA PRO A 6 0.02 -18.14 0.48
C PRO A 6 1.34 -18.83 0.88
N GLY A 7 2.32 -18.08 1.39
CA GLY A 7 3.67 -18.55 1.64
C GLY A 7 4.51 -18.72 0.36
N LYS A 8 5.40 -19.71 0.35
CA LYS A 8 6.27 -20.08 -0.80
C LYS A 8 7.15 -18.95 -1.33
N GLY A 9 7.58 -18.05 -0.45
CA GLY A 9 8.38 -16.89 -0.79
C GLY A 9 7.58 -15.73 -1.42
N SER A 10 6.24 -15.78 -1.37
CA SER A 10 5.41 -14.65 -1.80
C SER A 10 5.65 -13.43 -0.90
N GLY A 11 5.73 -12.26 -1.52
CA GLY A 11 5.99 -11.00 -0.83
C GLY A 11 5.45 -9.84 -1.66
N TYR A 12 5.86 -8.63 -1.31
CA TYR A 12 5.48 -7.44 -2.05
C TYR A 12 6.65 -6.49 -2.14
N VAL A 13 7.00 -6.11 -3.37
CA VAL A 13 8.16 -5.27 -3.65
C VAL A 13 8.04 -3.90 -2.96
N ARG A 14 9.18 -3.25 -2.75
CA ARG A 14 9.22 -1.92 -2.17
C ARG A 14 8.40 -0.93 -2.98
N HIS A 15 7.49 -0.22 -2.31
CA HIS A 15 6.60 0.74 -2.93
C HIS A 15 6.19 1.83 -1.94
N VAL A 16 5.45 2.82 -2.43
CA VAL A 16 4.75 3.84 -1.65
C VAL A 16 3.27 3.66 -1.93
N ASP A 17 2.43 3.70 -0.89
CA ASP A 17 0.99 3.49 -1.05
C ASP A 17 0.37 4.61 -1.90
N ASN A 18 0.62 5.86 -1.55
CA ASN A 18 0.12 7.05 -2.24
C ASN A 18 1.28 7.92 -2.77
N PRO A 19 1.91 7.55 -3.91
CA PRO A 19 3.06 8.28 -4.44
C PRO A 19 2.70 9.59 -5.13
N ASN A 20 1.45 9.74 -5.59
CA ASN A 20 1.02 10.77 -6.54
C ASN A 20 -0.17 11.61 -6.06
N GLY A 21 -0.56 11.47 -4.79
CA GLY A 21 -1.60 12.28 -4.16
C GLY A 21 -3.02 11.89 -4.57
N ASP A 22 -3.41 10.63 -4.38
CA ASP A 22 -4.76 10.12 -4.67
C ASP A 22 -5.78 10.34 -3.53
N GLY A 23 -5.32 10.95 -2.43
CA GLY A 23 -6.08 11.26 -1.23
C GLY A 23 -5.81 10.35 -0.05
N ARG A 24 -5.19 9.17 -0.22
CA ARG A 24 -4.90 8.26 0.91
C ARG A 24 -3.81 8.86 1.80
N CYS A 25 -4.12 9.12 3.06
CA CYS A 25 -3.20 9.78 3.99
C CYS A 25 -2.65 8.82 5.05
N VAL A 26 -3.47 7.90 5.57
CA VAL A 26 -3.06 6.92 6.59
C VAL A 26 -3.39 5.52 6.13
N THR A 27 -2.38 4.65 6.14
CA THR A 27 -2.51 3.21 5.94
C THR A 27 -2.70 2.55 7.30
N CYS A 28 -3.74 1.74 7.42
CA CYS A 28 -4.10 1.00 8.61
C CYS A 28 -4.12 -0.49 8.31
N ILE A 29 -3.24 -1.26 8.94
CA ILE A 29 -3.11 -2.71 8.73
C ILE A 29 -3.41 -3.43 10.03
N TYR A 30 -4.26 -4.45 9.96
CA TYR A 30 -4.56 -5.36 11.05
C TYR A 30 -4.15 -6.79 10.69
N TYR A 31 -3.39 -7.43 11.58
CA TYR A 31 -2.78 -8.74 11.35
C TYR A 31 -3.51 -9.88 12.08
N LEU A 32 -3.54 -11.05 11.44
CA LEU A 32 -4.39 -12.18 11.84
C LEU A 32 -3.59 -13.48 12.11
N ASN A 33 -2.27 -13.40 12.23
CA ASN A 33 -1.38 -14.57 12.18
C ASN A 33 -0.96 -15.01 13.59
N LYS A 34 -1.67 -16.01 14.15
CA LYS A 34 -1.40 -16.54 15.49
C LYS A 34 -0.04 -17.23 15.54
N ASN A 35 0.70 -17.01 16.63
CA ASN A 35 2.00 -17.63 16.89
C ASN A 35 3.01 -17.45 15.74
N TRP A 36 2.94 -16.31 15.03
CA TRP A 36 3.85 -16.05 13.92
C TRP A 36 5.29 -15.89 14.41
N ASP A 37 6.20 -16.72 13.88
CA ASP A 37 7.64 -16.57 14.04
C ASP A 37 8.25 -16.03 12.75
N ALA A 38 8.72 -14.79 12.77
CA ALA A 38 9.30 -14.16 11.59
C ALA A 38 10.68 -14.73 11.20
N LYS A 39 11.39 -15.42 12.09
CA LYS A 39 12.68 -16.05 11.75
C LYS A 39 12.48 -17.27 10.85
N GLU A 40 11.44 -18.04 11.13
CA GLU A 40 11.09 -19.24 10.35
C GLU A 40 10.20 -18.89 9.15
N ASN A 41 9.17 -18.07 9.37
CA ASN A 41 8.10 -17.85 8.39
C ASN A 41 8.29 -16.58 7.54
N GLY A 42 9.27 -15.73 7.86
CA GLY A 42 9.49 -14.45 7.18
C GLY A 42 8.28 -13.50 7.26
N GLY A 43 7.88 -12.92 6.13
CA GLY A 43 6.65 -12.12 5.99
C GLY A 43 6.65 -10.77 6.73
N VAL A 44 7.83 -10.28 7.11
CA VAL A 44 8.02 -9.01 7.81
C VAL A 44 7.64 -7.84 6.91
N LEU A 45 6.85 -6.91 7.45
CA LEU A 45 6.68 -5.58 6.84
C LEU A 45 7.89 -4.74 7.21
N ARG A 46 8.70 -4.34 6.23
CA ARG A 46 9.83 -3.43 6.42
C ARG A 46 9.46 -2.05 5.90
N ILE A 47 9.50 -1.05 6.77
CA ILE A 47 9.26 0.35 6.44
C ILE A 47 10.59 1.10 6.45
N PHE A 48 10.82 1.97 5.46
CA PHE A 48 12.02 2.78 5.30
C PHE A 48 11.68 4.27 5.44
N PRO A 49 11.51 4.81 6.66
CA PRO A 49 11.09 6.20 6.82
C PRO A 49 12.03 7.18 6.12
N GLU A 50 11.46 8.09 5.33
CA GLU A 50 12.24 9.10 4.59
C GLU A 50 13.09 9.96 5.53
N GLY A 51 14.33 10.24 5.13
CA GLY A 51 15.27 11.03 5.93
C GLY A 51 15.84 10.31 7.15
N LYS A 52 15.56 9.02 7.35
CA LYS A 52 16.15 8.20 8.42
C LYS A 52 17.14 7.18 7.85
N ALA A 53 18.26 7.01 8.55
CA ALA A 53 19.24 5.97 8.23
C ALA A 53 18.78 4.55 8.59
N GLN A 54 17.74 4.44 9.42
CA GLN A 54 17.22 3.18 9.95
C GLN A 54 15.88 2.82 9.29
N PHE A 55 15.61 1.53 9.18
CA PHE A 55 14.31 0.97 8.82
C PHE A 55 13.60 0.41 10.06
N ALA A 56 12.30 0.19 9.95
CA ALA A 56 11.48 -0.46 10.99
C ALA A 56 10.95 -1.80 10.45
N ASP A 57 11.26 -2.88 11.16
CA ASP A 57 10.73 -4.22 10.88
C ASP A 57 9.55 -4.52 11.78
N ILE A 58 8.43 -4.90 11.16
CA ILE A 58 7.15 -5.13 11.84
C ILE A 58 6.68 -6.54 11.51
N GLU A 59 6.78 -7.41 12.51
CA GLU A 59 6.24 -8.76 12.41
C GLU A 59 4.70 -8.74 12.33
N PRO A 60 4.09 -9.58 11.46
CA PRO A 60 2.65 -9.60 11.23
C PRO A 60 1.89 -10.39 12.30
N LYS A 61 2.12 -10.07 13.59
CA LYS A 61 1.57 -10.80 14.73
C LYS A 61 0.05 -10.68 14.81
N PHE A 62 -0.62 -11.75 15.25
CA PHE A 62 -2.05 -11.73 15.55
C PHE A 62 -2.43 -10.55 16.46
N ASP A 63 -3.58 -9.94 16.16
CA ASP A 63 -4.19 -8.83 16.92
C ASP A 63 -3.32 -7.57 16.98
N ARG A 64 -2.35 -7.44 16.06
CA ARG A 64 -1.56 -6.22 15.91
C ARG A 64 -2.20 -5.28 14.89
N LEU A 65 -2.47 -4.06 15.34
CA LEU A 65 -2.81 -2.92 14.49
C LEU A 65 -1.55 -2.09 14.21
N VAL A 66 -1.38 -1.65 12.96
CA VAL A 66 -0.28 -0.79 12.52
C VAL A 66 -0.85 0.39 11.75
N LEU A 67 -0.35 1.59 12.05
CA LEU A 67 -0.67 2.83 11.35
C LEU A 67 0.61 3.48 10.84
N PHE A 68 0.60 3.96 9.59
CA PHE A 68 1.67 4.78 9.03
C PHE A 68 1.15 5.69 7.92
N TRP A 69 1.88 6.77 7.61
CA TRP A 69 1.52 7.67 6.52
C TRP A 69 1.65 6.97 5.16
N SER A 70 0.62 7.08 4.33
CA SER A 70 0.58 6.38 3.03
C SER A 70 1.49 6.99 1.97
N ASP A 71 1.95 8.24 2.15
CA ASP A 71 2.76 8.94 1.16
C ASP A 71 4.25 8.56 1.20
N ARG A 72 5.07 9.33 0.47
CA ARG A 72 6.50 9.10 0.28
C ARG A 72 7.33 9.11 1.57
N ARG A 73 6.75 9.49 2.71
CA ARG A 73 7.41 9.37 4.02
C ARG A 73 7.66 7.92 4.43
N ASN A 74 6.88 6.95 3.94
CA ASN A 74 7.01 5.54 4.33
C ASN A 74 7.03 4.57 3.14
N PRO A 75 8.08 4.58 2.29
CA PRO A 75 8.35 3.47 1.39
C PRO A 75 8.47 2.18 2.19
N HIS A 76 7.82 1.12 1.74
CA HIS A 76 7.79 -0.14 2.48
C HIS A 76 7.67 -1.35 1.55
N GLU A 77 8.08 -2.50 2.06
CA GLU A 77 8.03 -3.80 1.37
C GLU A 77 7.53 -4.89 2.32
N VAL A 78 6.97 -5.95 1.76
CA VAL A 78 6.68 -7.18 2.49
C VAL A 78 7.72 -8.21 2.08
N GLN A 79 8.59 -8.57 3.02
CA GLN A 79 9.59 -9.62 2.81
C GLN A 79 8.92 -10.96 2.46
N PRO A 80 9.64 -11.87 1.79
CA PRO A 80 9.11 -13.19 1.45
C PRO A 80 8.50 -13.89 2.69
N ALA A 81 7.26 -14.34 2.55
CA ALA A 81 6.56 -15.17 3.53
C ALA A 81 6.66 -16.64 3.10
N TYR A 82 6.94 -17.53 4.06
CA TYR A 82 7.05 -18.97 3.83
C TYR A 82 5.88 -19.77 4.41
N ASP A 83 5.02 -19.13 5.19
CA ASP A 83 3.72 -19.64 5.62
C ASP A 83 2.59 -18.66 5.21
N THR A 84 1.34 -19.10 5.36
CA THR A 84 0.16 -18.33 4.97
C THR A 84 0.00 -17.10 5.88
N ARG A 85 0.12 -15.91 5.29
CA ARG A 85 0.04 -14.61 5.97
C ARG A 85 -1.21 -13.84 5.57
N TYR A 86 -2.06 -13.57 6.55
CA TYR A 86 -3.27 -12.76 6.42
C TYR A 86 -3.09 -11.36 7.00
N ALA A 87 -3.66 -10.38 6.30
CA ALA A 87 -3.76 -9.01 6.77
C ALA A 87 -5.02 -8.33 6.21
N ILE A 88 -5.56 -7.37 6.95
CA ILE A 88 -6.63 -6.48 6.52
C ILE A 88 -6.07 -5.08 6.47
N THR A 89 -6.20 -4.41 5.32
CA THR A 89 -5.73 -3.03 5.13
C THR A 89 -6.90 -2.10 4.82
N VAL A 90 -6.93 -0.96 5.51
CA VAL A 90 -7.80 0.19 5.25
C VAL A 90 -6.93 1.41 5.00
N TRP A 91 -7.34 2.28 4.08
CA TRP A 91 -6.72 3.59 3.91
C TRP A 91 -7.73 4.67 4.27
N TYR A 92 -7.32 5.57 5.15
CA TYR A 92 -8.09 6.79 5.43
C TYR A 92 -7.73 7.85 4.41
N PHE A 93 -8.73 8.67 4.06
CA PHE A 93 -8.59 9.75 3.10
C PHE A 93 -8.48 11.10 3.79
N ASP A 94 -7.56 11.93 3.30
CA ASP A 94 -7.61 13.37 3.51
C ASP A 94 -8.68 14.00 2.60
N ALA A 95 -9.54 14.84 3.16
CA ALA A 95 -10.69 15.38 2.44
C ALA A 95 -10.26 16.26 1.25
N ASP A 96 -9.30 17.16 1.47
CA ASP A 96 -8.87 18.14 0.49
C ASP A 96 -8.07 17.50 -0.64
N GLU A 97 -7.12 16.62 -0.30
CA GLU A 97 -6.33 15.89 -1.28
C GLU A 97 -7.23 14.98 -2.12
N ARG A 98 -8.17 14.29 -1.49
CA ARG A 98 -9.11 13.42 -2.21
C ARG A 98 -10.03 14.22 -3.14
N ALA A 99 -10.48 15.40 -2.74
CA ALA A 99 -11.28 16.29 -3.60
C ALA A 99 -10.49 16.68 -4.86
N ARG A 100 -9.25 17.16 -4.69
CA ARG A 100 -8.35 17.50 -5.81
C ARG A 100 -8.06 16.30 -6.71
N ALA A 101 -7.86 15.11 -6.13
CA ALA A 101 -7.59 13.89 -6.89
C ALA A 101 -8.78 13.49 -7.79
N LYS A 102 -10.02 13.60 -7.29
CA LYS A 102 -11.23 13.34 -8.07
C LYS A 102 -11.36 14.29 -9.26
N GLU A 103 -11.10 15.58 -9.06
CA GLU A 103 -11.15 16.58 -10.12
C GLU A 103 -10.15 16.28 -11.25
N LYS A 104 -8.90 15.96 -10.89
CA LYS A 104 -7.87 15.55 -11.86
C LYS A 104 -8.26 14.31 -12.66
N TYR A 105 -8.86 13.32 -11.99
CA TYR A 105 -9.29 12.08 -12.66
C TYR A 105 -10.44 12.33 -13.66
N LEU A 106 -11.43 13.14 -13.28
CA LEU A 106 -12.55 13.50 -14.15
C LEU A 106 -12.09 14.35 -15.35
N THR A 107 -11.26 15.35 -15.11
CA THR A 107 -10.71 16.19 -16.19
C THR A 107 -9.78 15.42 -17.12
N GLY A 108 -9.00 14.46 -16.59
CA GLY A 108 -8.20 13.53 -17.38
C GLY A 108 -9.04 12.64 -18.31
N LYS A 109 -10.10 12.01 -17.78
CA LYS A 109 -11.05 11.22 -18.58
C LYS A 109 -11.70 12.03 -19.71
N LEU A 110 -12.13 13.26 -19.42
CA LEU A 110 -12.72 14.14 -20.43
C LEU A 110 -11.73 14.50 -21.55
N LYS A 111 -10.43 14.58 -21.27
CA LYS A 111 -9.41 14.82 -22.29
C LYS A 111 -9.18 13.57 -23.15
N GLU A 112 -9.09 12.38 -22.55
CA GLU A 112 -8.96 11.11 -23.28
C GLU A 112 -10.15 10.85 -24.22
N GLU A 113 -11.39 11.10 -23.77
CA GLU A 113 -12.59 10.95 -24.60
C GLU A 113 -12.61 11.92 -25.80
N ARG A 114 -12.07 13.13 -25.65
CA ARG A 114 -11.95 14.10 -26.76
C ARG A 114 -10.87 13.70 -27.76
N VAL A 115 -9.76 13.15 -27.30
CA VAL A 115 -8.68 12.64 -28.16
C VAL A 115 -9.11 11.38 -28.91
N GLY A 116 -9.81 10.46 -28.24
CA GLY A 116 -10.33 9.22 -28.85
C GLY A 116 -11.40 9.43 -29.92
N LYS A 117 -12.13 10.56 -29.89
CA LYS A 117 -13.08 10.96 -30.95
C LYS A 117 -12.43 11.68 -32.13
N GLY A 118 -11.14 11.99 -32.08
CA GLY A 118 -10.41 12.72 -33.12
C GLY A 118 -9.72 11.84 -34.17
N CYS A 119 -9.69 10.51 -34.00
CA CYS A 119 -9.04 9.59 -34.94
C CYS A 119 -10.10 8.79 -35.71
N GLY A 120 -10.78 9.47 -36.63
CA GLY A 120 -11.85 8.89 -37.44
C GLY A 120 -12.13 9.74 -38.65
N CYS A 121 -11.11 9.95 -39.49
CA CYS A 121 -11.17 10.29 -40.92
C CYS A 121 -9.75 10.62 -41.38
N LEU A 122 -9.13 9.68 -42.10
CA LEU A 122 -8.32 9.87 -43.32
C LEU A 122 -8.08 8.49 -43.93
#